data_AF-A0A0A2KJB0-F1
#
_entry.id   AF-A0A0A2KJB0-F1
#
_cell.length_a   1.000
_cell.length_b   1.000
_cell.length_c   1.000
_cell.angle_alpha   90.00
_cell.angle_beta   90.00
_cell.angle_gamma   90.00
#
_symmetry.space_group_name_H-M   'P 1'
#
loop_
_entity.id
_entity.type
_entity.pdbx_description
1 polymer ?
#
loop_
_entity_poly.entity_id
_entity_poly.type
_entity_poly.pdbx_seq_one_letter_code
_entity_poly.pdbx_strand_id
1 'polypeptide(L)'
;MLETTAAASVKTRFLVFSDTHGLDTPPDFVSRQDADVAIHCGDLTTESKLDEYKASVRFLQALKAPLKLVIAGNHDFTMDVPIFQRKVSEAQPLDPQLVQQVYGNYEEARGLFSEKETGITFLDEGIHSFRLQNGALLNVYASPYTPSLGDWGFQYHPDCGHDFQIENVDLVMTHGPPRGIMDYTHSGERAGCPHLFKAIARSQHRPLLHCFGHIHEGWGAKLVRWRQKISPDPSHLTDIDNEKSVLISRLSAIKGKGNPTECSTASYCSGNDHPLKRGSETLFINAAIEGSQDPLIQPPWLVDLELQADV
;
A
#
# COMPACT_ATOMS: atom_id res chain seq x y z
N MET A 1 -27.47 -12.39 30.96
CA MET A 1 -27.00 -12.24 29.58
C MET A 1 -26.56 -10.80 29.43
N LEU A 2 -25.26 -10.55 29.34
CA LEU A 2 -24.76 -9.20 29.04
C LEU A 2 -25.01 -8.98 27.55
N GLU A 3 -25.93 -8.09 27.22
CA GLU A 3 -26.06 -7.56 25.86
C GLU A 3 -24.75 -6.83 25.54
N THR A 4 -23.89 -7.47 24.75
CA THR A 4 -22.80 -6.78 24.06
C THR A 4 -23.44 -5.76 23.12
N THR A 5 -23.49 -4.50 23.57
CA THR A 5 -23.75 -3.36 22.69
C THR A 5 -22.77 -3.45 21.52
N ALA A 6 -23.29 -3.53 20.29
CA ALA A 6 -22.44 -3.48 19.11
C ALA A 6 -21.56 -2.23 19.20
N ALA A 7 -20.23 -2.42 19.11
CA ALA A 7 -19.30 -1.29 19.14
C ALA A 7 -19.69 -0.30 18.04
N ALA A 8 -19.78 0.99 18.39
CA ALA A 8 -20.11 2.03 17.43
C ALA A 8 -19.09 2.01 16.28
N SER A 9 -19.56 2.14 15.04
CA SER A 9 -18.71 2.24 13.86
C SER A 9 -18.66 3.68 13.34
N VAL A 10 -17.52 4.07 12.79
CA VAL A 10 -17.27 5.40 12.23
C VAL A 10 -16.88 5.23 10.77
N LYS A 11 -17.64 5.88 9.89
CA LYS A 11 -17.31 5.95 8.46
C LYS A 11 -15.99 6.73 8.29
N THR A 12 -15.02 6.08 7.68
CA THR A 12 -13.67 6.59 7.45
C THR A 12 -13.33 6.51 5.97
N ARG A 13 -12.79 7.61 5.44
CA ARG A 13 -12.39 7.73 4.04
C ARG A 13 -10.88 7.65 3.89
N PHE A 14 -10.44 6.78 2.99
CA PHE A 14 -9.04 6.56 2.63
C PHE A 14 -8.78 7.05 1.21
N LEU A 15 -7.69 7.79 1.01
CA LEU A 15 -7.11 8.06 -0.30
C LEU A 15 -5.85 7.20 -0.46
N VAL A 16 -5.86 6.26 -1.41
CA VAL A 16 -4.83 5.22 -1.54
C VAL A 16 -4.16 5.30 -2.90
N PHE A 17 -2.83 5.35 -2.90
CA PHE A 17 -1.97 5.34 -4.08
C PHE A 17 -0.62 4.69 -3.73
N SER A 18 0.20 4.48 -4.75
CA SER A 18 1.53 3.88 -4.67
C SER A 18 2.27 4.20 -5.96
N ASP A 19 3.58 4.02 -6.00
CA ASP A 19 4.38 4.10 -7.23
C ASP A 19 4.23 5.48 -7.88
N THR A 20 4.49 6.54 -7.10
CA THR A 20 4.49 7.92 -7.62
C THR A 20 5.79 8.27 -8.33
N HIS A 21 6.87 7.51 -8.10
CA HIS A 21 8.13 7.61 -8.83
C HIS A 21 8.68 9.05 -8.94
N GLY A 22 8.57 9.83 -7.85
CA GLY A 22 9.08 11.19 -7.78
C GLY A 22 8.15 12.26 -8.36
N LEU A 23 6.85 11.96 -8.58
CA LEU A 23 5.86 12.99 -8.91
C LEU A 23 5.83 14.08 -7.83
N ASP A 24 5.97 15.33 -8.27
CA ASP A 24 6.10 16.49 -7.38
C ASP A 24 4.74 17.02 -6.88
N THR A 25 3.71 16.90 -7.70
CA THR A 25 2.39 17.44 -7.40
C THR A 25 1.30 16.43 -7.78
N PRO A 26 0.32 16.18 -6.90
CA PRO A 26 -0.83 15.36 -7.25
C PRO A 26 -1.68 16.02 -8.34
N PRO A 27 -2.30 15.23 -9.23
CA PRO A 27 -3.30 15.76 -10.15
C PRO A 27 -4.41 16.52 -9.42
N ASP A 28 -4.99 17.53 -10.05
CA ASP A 28 -6.05 18.39 -9.48
C ASP A 28 -7.24 17.60 -8.91
N PHE A 29 -7.64 16.52 -9.58
CA PHE A 29 -8.77 15.71 -9.12
C PHE A 29 -8.45 14.90 -7.87
N VAL A 30 -7.17 14.72 -7.54
CA VAL A 30 -6.67 14.06 -6.32
C VAL A 30 -6.52 15.08 -5.19
N SER A 31 -5.86 16.22 -5.45
CA SER A 31 -5.63 17.27 -4.43
C SER A 31 -6.91 17.93 -3.90
N ARG A 32 -8.02 17.81 -4.65
CA ARG A 32 -9.33 18.31 -4.23
C ARG A 32 -10.10 17.34 -3.32
N GLN A 33 -9.70 16.07 -3.23
CA GLN A 33 -10.40 15.07 -2.42
C GLN A 33 -10.09 15.23 -0.93
N ASP A 34 -11.13 15.31 -0.11
CA ASP A 34 -11.00 15.19 1.34
C ASP A 34 -10.99 13.71 1.75
N ALA A 35 -10.05 13.33 2.60
CA ALA A 35 -9.93 12.00 3.20
C ALA A 35 -9.54 12.10 4.67
N ASP A 36 -9.90 11.10 5.47
CA ASP A 36 -9.43 11.01 6.85
C ASP A 36 -7.96 10.54 6.91
N VAL A 37 -7.59 9.65 5.97
CA VAL A 37 -6.24 9.06 5.88
C VAL A 37 -5.80 8.98 4.42
N ALA A 38 -4.61 9.49 4.11
CA ALA A 38 -3.92 9.22 2.83
C ALA A 38 -2.86 8.12 3.03
N ILE A 39 -2.72 7.22 2.06
CA ILE A 39 -1.84 6.05 2.13
C ILE A 39 -1.00 5.95 0.85
N HIS A 40 0.33 5.91 0.98
CA HIS A 40 1.27 5.69 -0.13
C HIS A 40 2.06 4.38 0.05
N CYS A 41 1.79 3.36 -0.77
CA CYS A 41 2.32 1.99 -0.59
C CYS A 41 3.74 1.76 -1.18
N GLY A 42 4.65 2.72 -1.04
CA GLY A 42 6.03 2.60 -1.54
C GLY A 42 6.25 3.02 -3.00
N ASP A 43 7.53 3.03 -3.39
CA ASP A 43 8.06 3.60 -4.62
C ASP A 43 7.74 5.11 -4.73
N LEU A 44 8.23 5.82 -3.71
CA LEU A 44 8.16 7.28 -3.62
C LEU A 44 9.04 7.94 -4.70
N THR A 45 10.12 7.25 -5.09
CA THR A 45 11.16 7.72 -6.00
C THR A 45 11.37 6.74 -7.16
N THR A 46 12.09 7.16 -8.20
CA THR A 46 12.57 6.24 -9.25
C THR A 46 13.99 5.78 -8.95
N GLU A 47 14.85 6.67 -8.45
CA GLU A 47 16.27 6.40 -8.30
C GLU A 47 16.76 6.62 -6.87
N SER A 48 15.86 6.81 -5.90
CA SER A 48 16.18 7.05 -4.49
C SER A 48 16.97 8.35 -4.23
N LYS A 49 16.83 9.35 -5.10
CA LYS A 49 17.54 10.62 -4.95
C LYS A 49 16.86 11.55 -3.96
N LEU A 50 17.63 12.41 -3.29
CA LEU A 50 17.09 13.36 -2.31
C LEU A 50 16.11 14.36 -2.92
N ASP A 51 16.30 14.78 -4.17
CA ASP A 51 15.38 15.70 -4.86
C ASP A 51 14.04 15.05 -5.17
N GLU A 52 14.04 13.77 -5.56
CA GLU A 52 12.82 12.96 -5.71
C GLU A 52 12.08 12.82 -4.39
N TYR A 53 12.75 12.49 -3.28
CA TYR A 53 12.09 12.42 -1.97
C TYR A 53 11.48 13.76 -1.56
N LYS A 54 12.17 14.88 -1.82
CA LYS A 54 11.62 16.22 -1.58
C LYS A 54 10.38 16.48 -2.45
N ALA A 55 10.35 15.95 -3.67
CA ALA A 55 9.17 15.99 -4.54
C ALA A 55 8.01 15.17 -3.96
N SER A 56 8.27 13.94 -3.51
CA SER A 56 7.26 13.09 -2.85
C SER A 56 6.71 13.75 -1.58
N VAL A 57 7.54 14.41 -0.78
CA VAL A 57 7.08 15.18 0.40
C VAL A 57 6.14 16.31 -0.02
N ARG A 58 6.49 17.10 -1.04
CA ARG A 58 5.61 18.17 -1.57
C ARG A 58 4.30 17.61 -2.11
N PHE A 59 4.36 16.49 -2.83
CA PHE A 59 3.19 15.78 -3.33
C PHE A 59 2.24 15.41 -2.19
N LEU A 60 2.76 14.79 -1.14
CA LEU A 60 1.98 14.31 0.01
C LEU A 60 1.44 15.46 0.85
N GLN A 61 2.21 16.54 1.03
CA GLN A 61 1.76 17.74 1.75
C GLN A 61 0.59 18.44 1.07
N ALA A 62 0.48 18.35 -0.26
CA ALA A 62 -0.62 18.93 -1.02
C ALA A 62 -1.97 18.18 -0.86
N LEU A 63 -1.98 17.01 -0.21
CA LEU A 63 -3.20 16.20 -0.02
C LEU A 63 -4.02 16.69 1.19
N LYS A 64 -5.34 16.76 1.00
CA LYS A 64 -6.30 17.10 2.06
C LYS A 64 -6.66 15.88 2.92
N ALA A 65 -5.68 15.40 3.68
CA ALA A 65 -5.87 14.35 4.67
C ALA A 65 -5.14 14.70 5.97
N PRO A 66 -5.80 14.64 7.15
CA PRO A 66 -5.14 14.88 8.43
C PRO A 66 -4.01 13.91 8.75
N LEU A 67 -4.19 12.61 8.43
CA LEU A 67 -3.17 11.58 8.58
C LEU A 67 -2.65 11.15 7.22
N LYS A 68 -1.33 11.03 7.07
CA LYS A 68 -0.66 10.60 5.84
C LYS A 68 0.34 9.50 6.19
N LEU A 69 0.05 8.28 5.75
CA LEU A 69 0.86 7.10 6.04
C LEU A 69 1.66 6.70 4.80
N VAL A 70 2.94 6.41 4.99
CA VAL A 70 3.87 6.08 3.90
C VAL A 70 4.76 4.92 4.32
N ILE A 71 4.99 3.98 3.40
CA ILE A 71 6.08 2.99 3.48
C ILE A 71 7.04 3.21 2.31
N ALA A 72 8.24 2.66 2.41
CA ALA A 72 9.16 2.57 1.29
C ALA A 72 8.76 1.46 0.30
N GLY A 73 9.21 1.59 -0.94
CA GLY A 73 9.24 0.50 -1.93
C GLY A 73 10.65 0.12 -2.34
N ASN A 74 10.79 -0.70 -3.38
CA ASN A 74 12.11 -1.17 -3.80
C ASN A 74 12.98 -0.06 -4.42
N HIS A 75 12.35 0.93 -5.06
CA HIS A 75 13.07 2.09 -5.61
C HIS A 75 13.62 3.00 -4.51
N ASP A 76 13.13 2.89 -3.27
CA ASP A 76 13.52 3.74 -2.16
C ASP A 76 14.75 3.21 -1.40
N PHE A 77 15.74 2.67 -2.11
CA PHE A 77 16.85 1.89 -1.52
C PHE A 77 17.77 2.68 -0.56
N THR A 78 17.84 4.00 -0.62
CA THR A 78 18.59 4.82 0.35
C THR A 78 17.95 4.83 1.74
N MET A 79 16.67 4.46 1.84
CA MET A 79 15.96 4.23 3.11
C MET A 79 16.26 2.84 3.72
N ASP A 80 16.84 1.93 2.94
CA ASP A 80 17.37 0.64 3.38
C ASP A 80 18.89 0.78 3.57
N VAL A 81 19.30 1.22 4.78
CA VAL A 81 20.71 1.54 5.07
C VAL A 81 21.67 0.39 4.74
N PRO A 82 21.39 -0.89 5.10
CA PRO A 82 22.22 -2.02 4.68
C PRO A 82 22.37 -2.16 3.15
N ILE A 83 21.30 -1.99 2.38
CA ILE A 83 21.36 -2.06 0.91
C ILE A 83 22.10 -0.85 0.35
N PHE A 84 21.85 0.36 0.86
CA PHE A 84 22.54 1.56 0.41
C PHE A 84 24.06 1.48 0.64
N GLN A 85 24.48 1.04 1.83
CA GLN A 85 25.89 0.79 2.14
C GLN A 85 26.52 -0.22 1.17
N ARG A 86 25.83 -1.33 0.89
CA ARG A 86 26.29 -2.35 -0.05
C ARG A 86 26.47 -1.78 -1.46
N LYS A 87 25.45 -1.11 -2.00
CA LYS A 87 25.51 -0.51 -3.34
C LYS A 87 26.64 0.50 -3.50
N VAL A 88 26.85 1.37 -2.49
CA VAL A 88 27.97 2.33 -2.50
C VAL A 88 29.33 1.62 -2.47
N SER A 89 29.43 0.49 -1.77
CA SER A 89 30.67 -0.30 -1.70
C SER A 89 30.98 -1.03 -3.02
N GLU A 90 29.95 -1.56 -3.70
CA GLU A 90 30.08 -2.33 -4.95
C GLU A 90 30.33 -1.46 -6.17
N ALA A 91 29.80 -0.23 -6.19
CA ALA A 91 29.92 0.70 -7.31
C ALA A 91 31.28 1.42 -7.40
N GLN A 92 32.25 1.10 -6.53
CA GLN A 92 33.55 1.76 -6.49
C GLN A 92 34.35 1.57 -7.80
N PRO A 93 35.07 2.61 -8.26
CA PRO A 93 35.31 3.89 -7.59
C PRO A 93 34.17 4.91 -7.79
N LEU A 94 33.71 5.54 -6.70
CA LEU A 94 32.77 6.68 -6.71
C LEU A 94 33.36 7.87 -5.95
N ASP A 95 33.00 9.09 -6.36
CA ASP A 95 33.26 10.31 -5.57
C ASP A 95 32.28 10.36 -4.39
N PRO A 96 32.75 10.23 -3.13
CA PRO A 96 31.88 10.23 -1.96
C PRO A 96 31.08 11.53 -1.81
N GLN A 97 31.62 12.67 -2.26
CA GLN A 97 30.93 13.96 -2.17
C GLN A 97 29.75 14.02 -3.12
N LEU A 98 29.92 13.47 -4.33
CA LEU A 98 28.83 13.38 -5.31
C LEU A 98 27.74 12.41 -4.83
N VAL A 99 28.12 11.27 -4.24
CA VAL A 99 27.15 10.32 -3.65
C VAL A 99 26.33 11.01 -2.56
N GLN A 100 27.00 11.69 -1.62
CA GLN A 100 26.31 12.43 -0.56
C GLN A 100 25.43 13.56 -1.11
N GLN A 101 25.86 14.26 -2.16
CA GLN A 101 25.07 15.34 -2.77
C GLN A 101 23.76 14.81 -3.41
N VAL A 102 23.82 13.64 -4.05
CA VAL A 102 22.68 13.07 -4.80
C VAL A 102 21.75 12.26 -3.89
N TYR A 103 22.32 11.42 -3.03
CA TYR A 103 21.60 10.42 -2.22
C TYR A 103 21.55 10.76 -0.73
N GLY A 104 22.28 11.78 -0.29
CA GLY A 104 22.39 12.14 1.11
C GLY A 104 23.31 11.23 1.91
N ASN A 105 23.37 11.52 3.21
CA ASN A 105 23.96 10.61 4.18
C ASN A 105 23.01 9.44 4.47
N TYR A 106 23.54 8.39 5.11
CA TYR A 106 22.70 7.36 5.71
C TYR A 106 21.68 8.02 6.66
N GLU A 107 20.40 7.64 6.53
CA GLU A 107 19.24 8.21 7.24
C GLU A 107 18.72 9.56 6.73
N GLU A 108 19.44 10.30 5.87
CA GLU A 108 19.01 11.64 5.45
C GLU A 108 17.69 11.59 4.67
N ALA A 109 17.53 10.62 3.76
CA ALA A 109 16.29 10.38 3.02
C ALA A 109 15.10 10.12 3.96
N ARG A 110 15.30 9.32 5.02
CA ARG A 110 14.25 9.06 6.03
C ARG A 110 13.94 10.31 6.86
N GLY A 111 14.95 11.10 7.20
CA GLY A 111 14.80 12.36 7.92
C GLY A 111 13.91 13.38 7.22
N LEU A 112 13.81 13.34 5.89
CA LEU A 112 12.91 14.21 5.11
C LEU A 112 11.42 13.99 5.44
N PHE A 113 11.06 12.82 5.97
CA PHE A 113 9.67 12.45 6.33
C PHE A 113 9.38 12.66 7.83
N SER A 114 10.13 13.54 8.50
CA SER A 114 9.86 13.92 9.89
C SER A 114 8.41 14.37 10.06
N GLU A 115 7.61 13.59 10.82
CA GLU A 115 6.18 13.84 11.01
C GLU A 115 5.92 15.23 11.62
N LYS A 116 6.78 15.66 12.55
CA LYS A 116 6.68 16.97 13.19
C LYS A 116 6.80 18.13 12.19
N GLU A 117 7.59 17.95 11.14
CA GLU A 117 7.88 19.00 10.15
C GLU A 117 6.94 18.91 8.95
N THR A 118 6.58 17.69 8.54
CA THR A 118 5.87 17.45 7.28
C THR A 118 4.40 17.07 7.47
N GLY A 119 4.01 16.57 8.65
CA GLY A 119 2.71 15.93 8.88
C GLY A 119 2.55 14.60 8.14
N ILE A 120 3.66 13.95 7.78
CA ILE A 120 3.71 12.64 7.12
C ILE A 120 4.31 11.63 8.09
N THR A 121 3.64 10.49 8.27
CA THR A 121 4.11 9.40 9.12
C THR A 121 4.71 8.31 8.25
N PHE A 122 6.04 8.19 8.27
CA PHE A 122 6.74 7.07 7.65
C PHE A 122 6.69 5.84 8.58
N LEU A 123 6.27 4.69 8.05
CA LEU A 123 6.06 3.46 8.80
C LEU A 123 7.14 2.43 8.49
N ASP A 124 7.85 1.98 9.53
CA ASP A 124 8.63 0.76 9.48
C ASP A 124 7.72 -0.47 9.53
N GLU A 125 8.28 -1.64 9.20
CA GLU A 125 7.54 -2.90 9.31
C GLU A 125 7.00 -3.12 10.73
N GLY A 126 5.72 -3.48 10.83
CA GLY A 126 5.08 -3.78 12.10
C GLY A 126 3.64 -3.26 12.18
N ILE A 127 3.08 -3.35 13.38
CA ILE A 127 1.72 -2.89 13.68
C ILE A 127 1.76 -1.49 14.28
N HIS A 128 0.94 -0.59 13.75
CA HIS A 128 0.81 0.80 14.15
C HIS A 128 -0.65 1.12 14.43
N SER A 129 -0.92 1.92 15.46
CA SER A 129 -2.29 2.28 15.88
C SER A 129 -2.48 3.80 15.91
N PHE A 130 -3.57 4.27 15.31
CA PHE A 130 -3.88 5.69 15.17
C PHE A 130 -5.29 6.00 15.68
N ARG A 131 -5.42 7.11 16.41
CA ARG A 131 -6.72 7.73 16.72
C ARG A 131 -6.98 8.79 15.68
N LEU A 132 -8.02 8.60 14.86
CA LEU A 132 -8.36 9.49 13.76
C LEU A 132 -9.19 10.68 14.25
N GLN A 133 -9.11 11.80 13.54
CA GLN A 133 -9.85 13.02 13.89
C GLN A 133 -11.38 12.84 13.84
N ASN A 134 -11.86 11.91 13.02
CA ASN A 134 -13.28 11.55 12.93
C ASN A 134 -13.76 10.66 14.11
N GLY A 135 -12.88 10.32 15.06
CA GLY A 135 -13.18 9.50 16.22
C GLY A 135 -13.05 7.99 16.00
N ALA A 136 -12.48 7.55 14.87
CA ALA A 136 -12.18 6.14 14.63
C ALA A 136 -10.82 5.71 15.21
N LEU A 137 -10.71 4.43 15.56
CA LEU A 137 -9.43 3.75 15.79
C LEU A 137 -9.02 3.00 14.52
N LEU A 138 -7.77 3.21 14.08
CA LEU A 138 -7.19 2.53 12.92
C LEU A 138 -5.95 1.74 13.33
N ASN A 139 -5.96 0.43 13.13
CA ASN A 139 -4.78 -0.43 13.27
C ASN A 139 -4.26 -0.86 11.89
N VAL A 140 -2.98 -0.57 11.63
CA VAL A 140 -2.31 -0.80 10.36
C VAL A 140 -1.13 -1.74 10.56
N TYR A 141 -1.07 -2.82 9.78
CA TYR A 141 0.20 -3.52 9.57
C TYR A 141 0.89 -2.91 8.35
N ALA A 142 2.15 -2.53 8.48
CA ALA A 142 2.98 -1.99 7.40
C ALA A 142 4.14 -2.95 7.08
N SER A 143 4.53 -3.08 5.82
CA SER A 143 5.79 -3.74 5.42
C SER A 143 6.25 -3.33 4.02
N PRO A 144 7.50 -2.86 3.84
CA PRO A 144 8.04 -2.53 2.53
C PRO A 144 8.53 -3.78 1.75
N TYR A 145 8.61 -4.95 2.41
CA TYR A 145 9.37 -6.08 1.91
C TYR A 145 8.71 -6.80 0.72
N THR A 146 9.50 -7.06 -0.33
CA THR A 146 9.05 -7.80 -1.53
C THR A 146 9.98 -8.97 -1.90
N PRO A 147 9.43 -10.10 -2.38
CA PRO A 147 10.25 -11.22 -2.85
C PRO A 147 10.86 -10.90 -4.22
N SER A 148 12.19 -10.95 -4.33
CA SER A 148 12.90 -10.66 -5.58
C SER A 148 14.27 -11.34 -5.61
N LEU A 149 14.77 -11.60 -6.82
CA LEU A 149 16.18 -12.00 -7.06
C LEU A 149 17.09 -10.78 -7.28
N GLY A 150 16.52 -9.58 -7.28
CA GLY A 150 17.24 -8.32 -7.41
C GLY A 150 17.95 -7.88 -6.13
N ASP A 151 18.64 -6.76 -6.25
CA ASP A 151 19.43 -6.13 -5.19
C ASP A 151 18.88 -4.73 -4.83
N TRP A 152 17.60 -4.47 -5.08
CA TRP A 152 16.95 -3.19 -4.75
C TRP A 152 16.60 -3.11 -3.26
N GLY A 153 16.09 -1.95 -2.81
CA GLY A 153 15.73 -1.76 -1.40
C GLY A 153 14.65 -2.73 -0.95
N PHE A 154 14.69 -3.15 0.32
CA PHE A 154 13.64 -3.96 0.94
C PHE A 154 13.28 -5.25 0.19
N GLN A 155 14.23 -5.84 -0.55
CA GLN A 155 14.03 -7.11 -1.24
C GLN A 155 14.62 -8.27 -0.45
N TYR A 156 13.93 -9.41 -0.46
CA TYR A 156 14.41 -10.67 0.09
C TYR A 156 14.30 -11.80 -0.93
N HIS A 157 15.17 -12.81 -0.78
CA HIS A 157 15.18 -13.96 -1.68
C HIS A 157 13.88 -14.78 -1.53
N PRO A 158 13.16 -15.12 -2.62
CA PRO A 158 11.89 -15.83 -2.56
C PRO A 158 11.94 -17.15 -1.77
N ASP A 159 13.05 -17.89 -1.87
CA ASP A 159 13.24 -19.17 -1.16
C ASP A 159 13.49 -19.02 0.34
N CYS A 160 13.97 -17.86 0.81
CA CYS A 160 14.10 -17.59 2.24
C CYS A 160 12.75 -17.27 2.87
N GLY A 161 11.86 -16.66 2.07
CA GLY A 161 10.60 -16.12 2.56
C GLY A 161 10.79 -14.91 3.46
N HIS A 162 9.65 -14.40 3.95
CA HIS A 162 9.58 -13.32 4.93
C HIS A 162 8.39 -13.58 5.84
N ASP A 163 8.57 -13.30 7.12
CA ASP A 163 7.58 -13.61 8.15
C ASP A 163 6.75 -12.37 8.48
N PHE A 164 5.60 -12.26 7.82
CA PHE A 164 4.69 -11.13 8.00
C PHE A 164 3.81 -11.33 9.25
N GLN A 165 4.12 -10.61 10.32
CA GLN A 165 3.45 -10.69 11.63
C GLN A 165 2.10 -9.94 11.64
N ILE A 166 1.19 -10.35 10.76
CA ILE A 166 -0.12 -9.71 10.58
C ILE A 166 -1.14 -10.28 11.57
N GLU A 167 -1.46 -9.51 12.61
CA GLU A 167 -2.45 -9.90 13.62
C GLU A 167 -3.32 -8.71 14.04
N ASN A 168 -4.65 -8.91 14.11
CA ASN A 168 -5.59 -7.95 14.72
C ASN A 168 -5.54 -6.52 14.13
N VAL A 169 -5.40 -6.40 12.81
CA VAL A 169 -5.37 -5.10 12.11
C VAL A 169 -6.61 -4.86 11.27
N ASP A 170 -6.96 -3.58 11.08
CA ASP A 170 -8.03 -3.14 10.19
C ASP A 170 -7.53 -3.06 8.75
N LEU A 171 -6.26 -2.69 8.59
CA LEU A 171 -5.62 -2.42 7.31
C LEU A 171 -4.25 -3.10 7.24
N VAL A 172 -3.93 -3.68 6.08
CA VAL A 172 -2.58 -4.11 5.73
C VAL A 172 -2.07 -3.20 4.61
N MET A 173 -0.86 -2.69 4.76
CA MET A 173 -0.16 -1.83 3.82
C MET A 173 1.16 -2.49 3.48
N THR A 174 1.30 -2.98 2.25
CA THR A 174 2.56 -3.59 1.79
C THR A 174 2.99 -2.97 0.48
N HIS A 175 4.28 -3.01 0.16
CA HIS A 175 4.70 -2.51 -1.15
C HIS A 175 4.25 -3.46 -2.27
N GLY A 176 4.57 -4.75 -2.15
CA GLY A 176 4.17 -5.77 -3.12
C GLY A 176 2.82 -6.43 -2.85
N PRO A 177 2.21 -7.07 -3.88
CA PRO A 177 0.94 -7.77 -3.74
C PRO A 177 1.09 -9.16 -3.07
N PRO A 178 0.02 -9.68 -2.44
CA PRO A 178 -0.06 -11.10 -2.09
C PRO A 178 -0.30 -11.94 -3.36
N ARG A 179 0.26 -13.16 -3.39
CA ARG A 179 0.14 -14.04 -4.55
C ARG A 179 -1.31 -14.35 -4.88
N GLY A 180 -1.69 -14.18 -6.14
CA GLY A 180 -3.03 -14.51 -6.63
C GLY A 180 -4.00 -13.34 -6.73
N ILE A 181 -3.64 -12.16 -6.21
CA ILE A 181 -4.54 -11.01 -6.10
C ILE A 181 -3.86 -9.79 -6.71
N MET A 182 -4.40 -9.32 -7.85
CA MET A 182 -3.92 -8.10 -8.52
C MET A 182 -2.39 -8.09 -8.76
N ASP A 183 -1.82 -9.27 -9.06
CA ASP A 183 -0.37 -9.55 -9.07
C ASP A 183 0.16 -10.08 -10.41
N TYR A 184 -0.63 -9.96 -11.48
CA TYR A 184 -0.22 -10.39 -12.81
C TYR A 184 0.68 -9.37 -13.46
N THR A 185 1.79 -9.83 -14.03
CA THR A 185 2.71 -9.00 -14.79
C THR A 185 2.37 -8.98 -16.29
N HIS A 186 3.02 -8.11 -17.06
CA HIS A 186 2.94 -8.08 -18.52
C HIS A 186 3.47 -9.37 -19.18
N SER A 187 4.37 -10.11 -18.51
CA SER A 187 4.80 -11.45 -18.94
C SER A 187 3.74 -12.53 -18.72
N GLY A 188 2.63 -12.21 -18.06
CA GLY A 188 1.57 -13.16 -17.70
C GLY A 188 1.90 -14.01 -16.46
N GLU A 189 2.99 -13.68 -15.76
CA GLU A 189 3.42 -14.36 -14.55
C GLU A 189 2.83 -13.68 -13.30
N ARG A 190 2.91 -14.37 -12.16
CA ARG A 190 2.47 -13.85 -10.87
C ARG A 190 3.67 -13.42 -10.03
N ALA A 191 3.78 -12.13 -9.76
CA ALA A 191 4.83 -11.56 -8.93
C ALA A 191 4.47 -11.54 -7.43
N GLY A 192 3.23 -11.82 -7.06
CA GLY A 192 2.79 -11.70 -5.68
C GLY A 192 3.39 -12.73 -4.72
N CYS A 193 3.51 -12.33 -3.46
CA CYS A 193 4.16 -13.10 -2.40
C CYS A 193 3.24 -14.18 -1.80
N PRO A 194 3.62 -15.47 -1.83
CA PRO A 194 2.83 -16.54 -1.22
C PRO A 194 2.83 -16.48 0.31
N HIS A 195 3.92 -16.04 0.95
CA HIS A 195 3.98 -15.92 2.41
C HIS A 195 3.06 -14.81 2.93
N LEU A 196 3.00 -13.68 2.23
CA LEU A 196 2.07 -12.59 2.53
C LEU A 196 0.61 -13.05 2.40
N PHE A 197 0.27 -13.78 1.32
CA PHE A 197 -1.06 -14.37 1.18
C PHE A 197 -1.40 -15.27 2.37
N LYS A 198 -0.46 -16.14 2.78
CA LYS A 198 -0.65 -17.07 3.91
C LYS A 198 -0.87 -16.32 5.23
N ALA A 199 -0.08 -15.28 5.50
CA ALA A 199 -0.23 -14.46 6.70
C ALA A 199 -1.63 -13.82 6.79
N ILE A 200 -2.10 -13.20 5.71
CA ILE A 200 -3.42 -12.57 5.65
C ILE A 200 -4.54 -13.62 5.78
N ALA A 201 -4.43 -14.75 5.07
CA ALA A 201 -5.45 -15.80 5.09
C ALA A 201 -5.63 -16.42 6.49
N ARG A 202 -4.52 -16.57 7.23
CA ARG A 202 -4.46 -17.14 8.58
C ARG A 202 -4.86 -16.16 9.69
N SER A 203 -4.80 -14.86 9.44
CA SER A 203 -5.19 -13.86 10.45
C SER A 203 -6.61 -14.13 10.97
N GLN A 204 -6.74 -14.25 12.29
CA GLN A 204 -8.02 -14.48 12.96
C GLN A 204 -9.00 -13.33 12.68
N HIS A 205 -8.50 -12.09 12.68
CA HIS A 205 -9.23 -10.90 12.29
C HIS A 205 -8.69 -10.40 10.96
N ARG A 206 -9.23 -10.94 9.87
CA ARG A 206 -8.83 -10.54 8.53
C ARG A 206 -9.04 -9.03 8.34
N PRO A 207 -8.07 -8.33 7.73
CA PRO A 207 -8.16 -6.90 7.51
C PRO A 207 -9.35 -6.59 6.61
N LEU A 208 -9.94 -5.41 6.81
CA LEU A 208 -10.97 -4.89 5.92
C LEU A 208 -10.35 -4.44 4.59
N LEU A 209 -9.15 -3.87 4.63
CA LEU A 209 -8.43 -3.33 3.49
C LEU A 209 -7.00 -3.87 3.45
N HIS A 210 -6.56 -4.32 2.29
CA HIS A 210 -5.14 -4.52 1.98
C HIS A 210 -4.79 -3.70 0.75
N CYS A 211 -3.97 -2.67 0.94
CA CYS A 211 -3.47 -1.81 -0.12
C CYS A 211 -1.98 -2.06 -0.39
N PHE A 212 -1.62 -2.02 -1.67
CA PHE A 212 -0.27 -2.26 -2.17
C PHE A 212 -0.09 -1.63 -3.55
N GLY A 213 1.10 -1.72 -4.12
CA GLY A 213 1.44 -1.26 -5.46
C GLY A 213 2.40 -2.21 -6.16
N HIS A 214 3.55 -1.68 -6.61
CA HIS A 214 4.71 -2.40 -7.18
C HIS A 214 4.47 -3.02 -8.56
N ILE A 215 3.34 -3.69 -8.76
CA ILE A 215 2.97 -4.33 -10.02
C ILE A 215 2.00 -3.41 -10.76
N HIS A 216 2.52 -2.48 -11.55
CA HIS A 216 1.76 -1.41 -12.18
C HIS A 216 0.64 -1.94 -13.07
N GLU A 217 0.90 -3.01 -13.81
CA GLU A 217 -0.06 -3.68 -14.67
C GLU A 217 -1.14 -4.47 -13.91
N GLY A 218 -0.88 -4.72 -12.63
CA GLY A 218 -1.79 -5.34 -11.68
C GLY A 218 -2.80 -4.36 -11.08
N TRP A 219 -2.72 -3.06 -11.40
CA TRP A 219 -3.64 -2.06 -10.87
C TRP A 219 -5.10 -2.48 -10.97
N GLY A 220 -5.83 -2.18 -9.90
CA GLY A 220 -7.24 -2.48 -9.77
C GLY A 220 -7.61 -2.85 -8.35
N ALA A 221 -8.84 -3.33 -8.19
CA ALA A 221 -9.32 -3.75 -6.89
C ALA A 221 -10.19 -5.00 -6.99
N LYS A 222 -10.13 -5.82 -5.95
CA LYS A 222 -10.92 -7.05 -5.82
C LYS A 222 -11.43 -7.17 -4.38
N LEU A 223 -12.74 -7.31 -4.22
CA LEU A 223 -13.34 -7.73 -2.97
C LEU A 223 -13.27 -9.25 -2.88
N VAL A 224 -12.46 -9.76 -1.96
CA VAL A 224 -12.23 -11.21 -1.79
C VAL A 224 -13.11 -11.73 -0.68
N ARG A 225 -13.87 -12.78 -0.99
CA ARG A 225 -14.58 -13.60 0.00
C ARG A 225 -13.70 -14.77 0.40
N TRP A 226 -13.42 -14.88 1.69
CA TRP A 226 -12.66 -16.00 2.24
C TRP A 226 -13.55 -17.22 2.45
N ARG A 227 -13.00 -18.41 2.24
CA ARG A 227 -13.67 -19.65 2.66
C ARG A 227 -13.72 -19.73 4.18
N GLN A 228 -14.77 -20.37 4.70
CA GLN A 228 -14.98 -20.49 6.14
C GLN A 228 -13.87 -21.27 6.84
N LYS A 229 -13.42 -22.36 6.22
CA LYS A 229 -12.31 -23.18 6.71
C LYS A 229 -11.07 -22.88 5.88
N ILE A 230 -10.06 -22.32 6.55
CA ILE A 230 -8.74 -22.12 5.95
C ILE A 230 -7.96 -23.43 6.02
N SER A 231 -7.29 -23.74 4.92
CA SER A 231 -6.45 -24.91 4.80
C SER A 231 -5.15 -24.73 5.59
N PRO A 232 -4.47 -25.83 5.98
CA PRO A 232 -3.19 -25.75 6.69
C PRO A 232 -2.13 -24.98 5.89
N ASP A 233 -2.15 -25.07 4.56
CA ASP A 233 -1.28 -24.35 3.65
C ASP A 233 -2.09 -23.49 2.65
N PRO A 234 -2.52 -22.28 3.06
CA PRO A 234 -3.49 -21.54 2.28
C PRO A 234 -2.93 -20.95 0.99
N SER A 235 -3.77 -20.94 -0.04
CA SER A 235 -3.46 -20.35 -1.35
C SER A 235 -4.68 -19.66 -1.96
N HIS A 236 -4.43 -18.76 -2.92
CA HIS A 236 -5.48 -18.08 -3.65
C HIS A 236 -6.40 -19.01 -4.46
N LEU A 237 -5.97 -20.25 -4.75
CA LEU A 237 -6.77 -21.26 -5.44
C LEU A 237 -7.69 -22.01 -4.48
N THR A 238 -7.25 -22.22 -3.24
CA THR A 238 -7.91 -23.12 -2.29
C THR A 238 -8.74 -22.40 -1.24
N ASP A 239 -8.40 -21.16 -0.88
CA ASP A 239 -8.93 -20.47 0.31
C ASP A 239 -9.73 -19.20 -0.02
N ILE A 240 -9.69 -18.77 -1.29
CA ILE A 240 -10.64 -17.78 -1.83
C ILE A 240 -11.90 -18.50 -2.31
N ASP A 241 -13.05 -17.96 -1.97
CA ASP A 241 -14.33 -18.28 -2.60
C ASP A 241 -14.48 -17.38 -3.84
N ASN A 242 -13.95 -17.85 -4.98
CA ASN A 242 -13.93 -17.06 -6.21
C ASN A 242 -15.34 -16.82 -6.79
N GLU A 243 -16.32 -17.68 -6.50
CA GLU A 243 -17.71 -17.51 -6.94
C GLU A 243 -18.39 -16.34 -6.22
N LYS A 244 -17.99 -16.06 -4.98
CA LYS A 244 -18.53 -14.94 -4.17
C LYS A 244 -17.62 -13.72 -4.12
N SER A 245 -16.44 -13.80 -4.71
CA SER A 245 -15.52 -12.66 -4.80
C SER A 245 -15.89 -11.78 -5.99
N VAL A 246 -15.67 -10.47 -5.87
CA VAL A 246 -16.04 -9.49 -6.89
C VAL A 246 -14.80 -8.76 -7.38
N LEU A 247 -14.54 -8.82 -8.69
CA LEU A 247 -13.58 -7.95 -9.33
C LEU A 247 -14.22 -6.57 -9.53
N ILE A 248 -13.65 -5.54 -8.90
CA ILE A 248 -14.20 -4.17 -8.94
C ILE A 248 -13.70 -3.46 -10.19
N SER A 249 -12.39 -3.48 -10.39
CA SER A 249 -11.73 -2.93 -11.57
C SER A 249 -10.38 -3.59 -11.79
N ARG A 250 -9.84 -3.40 -12.99
CA ARG A 250 -8.50 -3.82 -13.42
C ARG A 250 -8.02 -2.88 -14.52
N LEU A 251 -6.71 -2.83 -14.76
CA LEU A 251 -6.12 -1.96 -15.78
C LEU A 251 -6.79 -2.07 -17.17
N SER A 252 -7.18 -3.26 -17.61
CA SER A 252 -7.85 -3.44 -18.91
C SER A 252 -9.19 -2.71 -19.04
N ALA A 253 -9.82 -2.31 -17.92
CA ALA A 253 -11.07 -1.55 -17.91
C ALA A 253 -10.87 -0.04 -18.16
N ILE A 254 -9.63 0.45 -17.98
CA ILE A 254 -9.29 1.87 -18.15
C ILE A 254 -8.31 2.12 -19.32
N LYS A 255 -7.63 1.07 -19.80
CA LYS A 255 -6.72 1.16 -20.94
C LYS A 255 -7.41 1.72 -22.19
N GLY A 256 -6.77 2.68 -22.86
CA GLY A 256 -7.32 3.31 -24.06
C GLY A 256 -8.32 4.43 -23.81
N LYS A 257 -8.56 4.82 -22.54
CA LYS A 257 -9.50 5.88 -22.16
C LYS A 257 -8.83 7.24 -21.94
N GLY A 258 -7.50 7.33 -22.07
CA GLY A 258 -6.75 8.52 -21.71
C GLY A 258 -6.58 8.70 -20.21
N ASN A 259 -5.90 9.77 -19.82
CA ASN A 259 -5.64 10.08 -18.41
C ASN A 259 -6.95 10.30 -17.63
N PRO A 260 -7.04 9.78 -16.40
CA PRO A 260 -8.22 9.93 -15.56
C PRO A 260 -8.44 11.39 -15.16
N THR A 261 -9.71 11.75 -14.98
CA THR A 261 -10.13 13.04 -14.41
C THR A 261 -10.77 12.89 -13.03
N GLU A 262 -10.82 11.66 -12.49
CA GLU A 262 -11.41 11.31 -11.21
C GLU A 262 -10.70 10.12 -10.58
N CYS A 263 -10.79 9.99 -9.25
CA CYS A 263 -10.32 8.80 -8.53
C CYS A 263 -11.25 7.62 -8.78
N SER A 264 -10.71 6.39 -8.76
CA SER A 264 -11.55 5.20 -8.65
C SER A 264 -12.16 5.15 -7.26
N THR A 265 -13.43 4.76 -7.15
CA THR A 265 -14.15 4.77 -5.87
C THR A 265 -14.58 3.36 -5.47
N ALA A 266 -14.55 3.09 -4.16
CA ALA A 266 -15.10 1.88 -3.58
C ALA A 266 -15.69 2.19 -2.20
N SER A 267 -16.98 1.92 -1.99
CA SER A 267 -17.65 2.17 -0.70
C SER A 267 -18.34 0.90 -0.23
N TYR A 268 -18.02 0.48 0.99
CA TYR A 268 -18.58 -0.75 1.58
C TYR A 268 -19.05 -0.53 3.02
N CYS A 269 -19.59 0.66 3.30
CA CYS A 269 -20.20 1.02 4.58
C CYS A 269 -21.58 0.35 4.73
N SER A 270 -22.12 0.34 5.95
CA SER A 270 -23.41 -0.29 6.30
C SER A 270 -24.61 0.18 5.46
N GLY A 271 -24.56 1.40 4.92
CA GLY A 271 -25.58 1.96 4.03
C GLY A 271 -25.47 1.57 2.55
N ASN A 272 -24.45 0.81 2.13
CA ASN A 272 -24.32 0.30 0.77
C ASN A 272 -25.08 -1.02 0.58
N ASP A 273 -25.40 -1.40 -0.66
CA ASP A 273 -26.10 -2.68 -0.96
C ASP A 273 -25.32 -3.92 -0.48
N HIS A 274 -23.99 -3.80 -0.39
CA HIS A 274 -23.07 -4.87 -0.02
C HIS A 274 -22.02 -4.38 0.98
N PRO A 275 -22.37 -4.18 2.27
CA PRO A 275 -21.41 -3.75 3.26
C PRO A 275 -20.33 -4.82 3.50
N LEU A 276 -19.09 -4.38 3.74
CA LEU A 276 -17.96 -5.30 3.92
C LEU A 276 -18.09 -6.06 5.23
N LYS A 277 -18.02 -7.39 5.16
CA LYS A 277 -18.20 -8.25 6.34
C LYS A 277 -16.85 -8.59 6.97
N ARG A 278 -16.50 -7.85 8.03
CA ARG A 278 -15.29 -8.05 8.84
C ARG A 278 -15.02 -9.53 9.13
N GLY A 279 -13.76 -9.94 8.99
CA GLY A 279 -13.30 -11.32 9.19
C GLY A 279 -13.63 -12.30 8.06
N SER A 280 -14.56 -11.97 7.15
CA SER A 280 -14.97 -12.86 6.06
C SER A 280 -14.73 -12.30 4.65
N GLU A 281 -14.55 -10.99 4.55
CA GLU A 281 -14.21 -10.27 3.33
C GLU A 281 -13.03 -9.34 3.57
N THR A 282 -12.21 -9.16 2.53
CA THR A 282 -11.12 -8.19 2.50
C THR A 282 -11.14 -7.51 1.14
N LEU A 283 -11.09 -6.18 1.13
CA LEU A 283 -10.89 -5.39 -0.07
C LEU A 283 -9.39 -5.31 -0.37
N PHE A 284 -8.98 -5.84 -1.51
CA PHE A 284 -7.60 -5.73 -1.98
C PHE A 284 -7.51 -4.65 -3.06
N ILE A 285 -6.54 -3.76 -2.94
CA ILE A 285 -6.31 -2.66 -3.87
C ILE A 285 -4.84 -2.64 -4.27
N ASN A 286 -4.60 -2.84 -5.56
CA ASN A 286 -3.35 -2.43 -6.18
C ASN A 286 -3.51 -0.98 -6.65
N ALA A 287 -2.81 -0.08 -5.99
CA ALA A 287 -2.91 1.36 -6.13
C ALA A 287 -1.71 1.98 -6.85
N ALA A 288 -0.92 1.19 -7.59
CA ALA A 288 0.19 1.68 -8.40
C ALA A 288 -0.30 2.66 -9.47
N ILE A 289 0.06 3.94 -9.33
CA ILE A 289 -0.45 5.00 -10.20
C ILE A 289 0.41 5.22 -11.43
N GLU A 290 1.65 4.74 -11.45
CA GLU A 290 2.51 4.82 -12.62
C GLU A 290 1.89 4.02 -13.78
N GLY A 291 1.70 4.70 -14.91
CA GLY A 291 1.17 4.11 -16.13
C GLY A 291 2.28 3.89 -17.16
N SER A 292 2.20 2.82 -17.94
CA SER A 292 3.25 2.50 -18.92
C SER A 292 3.10 3.19 -20.28
N GLN A 293 1.86 3.51 -20.71
CA GLN A 293 1.58 4.16 -22.01
C GLN A 293 0.27 4.96 -21.99
N ASP A 294 -0.86 4.28 -21.77
CA ASP A 294 -2.20 4.90 -21.68
C ASP A 294 -3.09 4.12 -20.69
N PRO A 295 -3.51 4.73 -19.57
CA PRO A 295 -3.19 6.11 -19.17
C PRO A 295 -1.72 6.25 -18.75
N LEU A 296 -1.19 7.48 -18.77
CA LEU A 296 0.13 7.80 -18.21
C LEU A 296 0.10 7.76 -16.69
N ILE A 297 -1.06 8.03 -16.09
CA ILE A 297 -1.31 7.93 -14.66
C ILE A 297 -2.58 7.12 -14.45
N GLN A 298 -2.50 6.05 -13.68
CA GLN A 298 -3.64 5.25 -13.28
C GLN A 298 -4.37 5.95 -12.11
N PRO A 299 -5.71 5.92 -12.04
CA PRO A 299 -6.42 6.67 -11.03
C PRO A 299 -6.14 6.10 -9.63
N PRO A 300 -5.78 6.95 -8.64
CA PRO A 300 -5.79 6.58 -7.23
C PRO A 300 -7.18 6.10 -6.76
N TRP A 301 -7.21 5.48 -5.59
CA TRP A 301 -8.43 4.94 -5.00
C TRP A 301 -8.94 5.81 -3.85
N LEU A 302 -10.23 6.14 -3.89
CA LEU A 302 -10.96 6.74 -2.78
C LEU A 302 -11.89 5.68 -2.18
N VAL A 303 -11.65 5.31 -0.92
CA VAL A 303 -12.28 4.15 -0.29
C VAL A 303 -13.02 4.57 0.97
N ASP A 304 -14.29 4.19 1.09
CA ASP A 304 -15.11 4.45 2.26
C ASP A 304 -15.39 3.14 3.01
N LEU A 305 -14.88 3.02 4.25
CA LEU A 305 -15.07 1.86 5.13
C LEU A 305 -15.53 2.29 6.53
N GLU A 306 -16.01 1.33 7.31
CA GLU A 306 -16.38 1.53 8.71
C GLU A 306 -15.33 0.94 9.65
N LEU A 307 -14.75 1.81 10.48
CA LEU A 307 -13.82 1.44 11.55
C LEU A 307 -14.52 1.45 12.90
N GLN A 308 -13.89 0.87 13.92
CA GLN A 308 -14.40 0.98 15.29
C GLN A 308 -14.24 2.41 15.81
N ALA A 309 -15.23 2.89 16.55
CA ALA A 309 -15.12 4.14 17.29
C ALA A 309 -14.09 4.00 18.42
N ASP A 310 -13.36 5.08 18.67
CA ASP A 310 -12.51 5.25 19.83
C ASP A 310 -13.38 5.69 21.01
N VAL A 311 -13.89 4.69 21.78
CA VAL A 311 -14.80 4.89 22.93
C VAL A 311 -14.03 5.06 24.22
#